data_AF-A0A925MXV7-F1
#
_entry.id   AF-A0A925MXV7-F1
#
_cell.length_a   1.000
_cell.length_b   1.000
_cell.length_c   1.000
_cell.angle_alpha   90.00
_cell.angle_beta   90.00
_cell.angle_gamma   90.00
#
_symmetry.space_group_name_H-M   'P 1'
#
loop_
_entity.id
_entity.type
_entity.pdbx_description
1 polymer ?
#
loop_
_entity_poly.entity_id
_entity_poly.type
_entity_poly.pdbx_seq_one_letter_code
_entity_poly.pdbx_strand_id
1 'polypeptide(L)'
;CDAAARGSGGGLSGAAQLVVTTVAAITQRTLTPFRVRALTAELKPGARIDRDRLAALLQANGYVRTDTVADAGEFAVRGGLVDLFLSGSDEALRLDFFGDEIESIRRFDPADQRTIGRAESFTLLPASEALLDEESISRFRGRYRELFGATATGDPLYQAVSEGRRLAGMEHWLPLLEDGLATLFDHLGKHDVFVRDAGTTAAGEARFEAIADYHANRVQAQRTEPGSYRPLDPEALYLSEDEWQARIAETPLHLTTPFHEPPSERVIEFGVAPARDFAPERKAGSNVYDAVVAHIEALRREGKRVVLASYSRGARERLRGLLAEHGLAGTVEAETWQEALGLASPLPAREGSGEGYSRLTAAPDGERPTPDPSLAGRRVSLIILPLDHGFTTREIAVLTEQDMLGDRLRRRTRRRKSADAFINELATLTPGDLVVHADHGIGRYGGLTQIPVQNAPHDCVALEYAGRDKLYVPVENLDVLSRYGAESEGVALDRLGGEAWQRRKSRMKERIRAIAGELIATAAARA
;
A
#
# COMPACT_ATOMS: atom_id res chain seq x y z
N CYS A 1 2.41 -0.44 -13.66
CA CYS A 1 2.03 -1.35 -14.75
C CYS A 1 0.71 -0.98 -15.44
N ASP A 2 -0.31 -0.47 -14.72
CA ASP A 2 -1.60 -0.07 -15.33
C ASP A 2 -1.57 1.02 -16.41
N ALA A 3 -0.50 1.81 -16.49
CA ALA A 3 -0.32 2.79 -17.56
C ALA A 3 0.07 2.13 -18.90
N ALA A 4 0.87 1.07 -18.87
CA ALA A 4 1.46 0.46 -20.06
C ALA A 4 0.53 -0.53 -20.79
N ALA A 5 -0.48 -1.08 -20.10
CA ALA A 5 -1.43 -2.06 -20.65
C ALA A 5 -2.55 -1.46 -21.53
N ARG A 6 -2.59 -0.13 -21.71
CA ARG A 6 -3.71 0.58 -22.38
C ARG A 6 -3.64 0.63 -23.91
N GLY A 7 -2.74 -0.14 -24.51
CA GLY A 7 -2.49 -0.10 -25.95
C GLY A 7 -3.53 -0.80 -26.83
N SER A 8 -4.46 -1.58 -26.27
CA SER A 8 -5.39 -2.35 -27.10
C SER A 8 -6.68 -2.68 -26.37
N GLY A 9 -7.80 -2.09 -26.84
CA GLY A 9 -9.14 -2.62 -26.63
C GLY A 9 -9.78 -2.33 -25.28
N GLY A 10 -10.53 -1.23 -25.17
CA GLY A 10 -11.37 -0.98 -24.00
C GLY A 10 -11.80 0.48 -23.92
N GLY A 11 -12.90 0.81 -24.59
CA GLY A 11 -13.51 2.14 -24.55
C GLY A 11 -14.04 2.47 -23.16
N LEU A 12 -13.19 3.06 -22.33
CA LEU A 12 -13.58 4.05 -21.34
C LEU A 12 -12.93 5.35 -21.79
N SER A 13 -13.75 6.34 -22.14
CA SER A 13 -13.32 7.71 -22.40
C SER A 13 -12.30 8.13 -21.33
N GLY A 14 -11.08 8.45 -21.73
CA GLY A 14 -9.92 8.66 -20.86
C GLY A 14 -10.20 9.65 -19.75
N ALA A 15 -10.59 9.14 -18.58
CA ALA A 15 -10.61 9.92 -17.36
C ALA A 15 -9.17 10.31 -17.03
N ALA A 16 -8.96 11.57 -16.63
CA ALA A 16 -7.66 12.03 -16.15
C ALA A 16 -7.18 11.09 -15.04
N GLN A 17 -5.94 10.63 -15.15
CA GLN A 17 -5.35 9.69 -14.21
C GLN A 17 -4.31 10.38 -13.34
N LEU A 18 -4.26 9.99 -12.07
CA LEU A 18 -3.20 10.40 -11.15
C LEU A 18 -2.33 9.19 -10.84
N VAL A 19 -1.05 9.27 -11.18
CA VAL A 19 -0.03 8.28 -10.78
C VAL A 19 0.78 8.89 -9.64
N VAL A 20 0.70 8.29 -8.46
CA VAL A 20 1.56 8.65 -7.33
C VAL A 20 2.73 7.69 -7.32
N THR A 21 3.94 8.24 -7.34
CA THR A 21 5.20 7.48 -7.31
C THR A 21 6.15 8.08 -6.28
N THR A 22 7.29 7.42 -6.08
CA THR A 22 8.35 7.90 -5.19
C THR A 22 9.61 8.19 -6.00
N VAL A 23 10.51 8.99 -5.42
CA VAL A 23 11.85 9.18 -5.98
C VAL A 23 12.58 7.85 -6.18
N ALA A 24 12.41 6.90 -5.27
CA ALA A 24 13.04 5.58 -5.38
C ALA A 24 12.55 4.80 -6.61
N ALA A 25 11.25 4.86 -6.91
CA ALA A 25 10.66 4.14 -8.03
C ALA A 25 10.90 4.85 -9.38
N ILE A 26 10.82 6.18 -9.44
CA ILE A 26 11.00 6.94 -10.70
C ILE A 26 12.46 6.94 -11.17
N THR A 27 13.42 6.80 -10.26
CA THR A 27 14.86 6.71 -10.57
C THR A 27 15.33 5.30 -10.90
N GLN A 28 14.50 4.28 -10.69
CA GLN A 28 14.82 2.90 -11.02
C GLN A 28 14.40 2.57 -12.46
N ARG A 29 15.26 1.83 -13.16
CA ARG A 29 14.99 1.29 -14.49
C ARG A 29 14.13 0.04 -14.38
N THR A 30 13.20 -0.10 -15.32
CA THR A 30 12.15 -1.10 -15.41
C THR A 30 12.04 -1.61 -16.85
N LEU A 31 11.19 -2.61 -17.09
CA LEU A 31 10.88 -3.08 -18.44
C LEU A 31 10.38 -1.93 -19.34
N THR A 32 10.78 -1.95 -20.61
CA THR A 32 10.33 -0.95 -21.58
C THR A 32 8.82 -1.03 -21.81
N PRO A 33 8.14 0.07 -22.18
CA PRO A 33 6.73 0.03 -22.54
C PRO A 33 6.42 -0.98 -23.65
N PHE A 34 7.34 -1.16 -24.61
CA PHE A 34 7.23 -2.17 -25.65
C PHE A 34 7.27 -3.58 -25.08
N ARG A 35 8.24 -3.87 -24.19
CA ARG A 35 8.38 -5.18 -23.56
C ARG A 35 7.17 -5.53 -22.71
N VAL A 36 6.66 -4.59 -21.90
CA VAL A 36 5.44 -4.80 -21.10
C VAL A 36 4.24 -5.13 -21.99
N ARG A 37 4.05 -4.40 -23.10
CA ARG A 37 2.97 -4.70 -24.06
C ARG A 37 3.13 -6.06 -24.72
N ALA A 38 4.37 -6.45 -25.07
CA ALA A 38 4.64 -7.76 -25.67
C ALA A 38 4.37 -8.94 -24.73
N LEU A 39 4.46 -8.72 -23.42
CA LEU A 39 4.17 -9.70 -22.37
C LEU A 39 2.69 -9.75 -21.98
N THR A 40 1.90 -8.76 -22.42
CA THR A 40 0.49 -8.65 -22.06
C THR A 40 -0.37 -9.45 -23.05
N ALA A 41 -1.34 -10.21 -22.54
CA ALA A 41 -2.32 -10.91 -23.37
C ALA A 41 -3.73 -10.73 -22.81
N GLU A 42 -4.69 -10.33 -23.65
CA GLU A 42 -6.11 -10.33 -23.29
C GLU A 42 -6.73 -11.68 -23.67
N LEU A 43 -7.37 -12.33 -22.69
CA LEU A 43 -8.04 -13.61 -22.86
C LEU A 43 -9.50 -13.49 -22.42
N LYS A 44 -10.39 -14.16 -23.15
CA LYS A 44 -11.84 -14.15 -22.93
C LYS A 44 -12.47 -15.49 -23.32
N PRO A 45 -13.70 -15.79 -22.87
CA PRO A 45 -14.45 -16.92 -23.40
C PRO A 45 -14.47 -16.93 -24.93
N GLY A 46 -14.26 -18.11 -25.53
CA GLY A 46 -14.09 -18.33 -26.97
C GLY A 46 -12.65 -18.24 -27.48
N ALA A 47 -11.67 -17.90 -26.64
CA ALA A 47 -10.26 -17.91 -27.03
C ALA A 47 -9.75 -19.34 -27.26
N ARG A 48 -9.15 -19.60 -28.43
CA ARG A 48 -8.54 -20.89 -28.76
C ARG A 48 -7.10 -20.97 -28.28
N ILE A 49 -6.91 -21.58 -27.11
CA ILE A 49 -5.63 -21.88 -26.49
C ILE A 49 -5.82 -23.15 -25.66
N ASP A 50 -4.98 -24.16 -25.87
CA ASP A 50 -5.03 -25.33 -25.00
C ASP A 50 -4.37 -25.04 -23.63
N ARG A 51 -4.64 -25.90 -22.66
CA ARG A 51 -4.17 -25.72 -21.27
C ARG A 51 -2.65 -25.77 -21.14
N ASP A 52 -1.97 -26.59 -21.93
CA ASP A 52 -0.51 -26.76 -21.84
C ASP A 52 0.19 -25.53 -22.41
N ARG A 53 -0.34 -24.97 -23.50
CA ARG A 53 0.11 -23.70 -24.07
C ARG A 53 -0.16 -22.53 -23.13
N LEU A 54 -1.33 -22.49 -22.47
CA LEU A 54 -1.59 -21.48 -21.44
C LEU A 54 -0.62 -21.64 -20.26
N ALA A 55 -0.37 -22.85 -19.78
CA ALA A 55 0.56 -23.11 -18.69
C ALA A 55 1.98 -22.64 -19.06
N ALA A 56 2.45 -22.92 -20.28
CA ALA A 56 3.73 -22.43 -20.77
C ALA A 56 3.78 -20.89 -20.83
N LEU A 57 2.71 -20.24 -21.30
CA LEU A 57 2.59 -18.78 -21.32
C LEU A 57 2.64 -18.17 -19.92
N LEU A 58 1.92 -18.78 -18.96
CA LEU A 58 1.90 -18.35 -17.57
C LEU A 58 3.30 -18.48 -16.92
N GLN A 59 3.96 -19.62 -17.11
CA GLN A 59 5.32 -19.84 -16.62
C GLN A 59 6.32 -18.85 -17.21
N ALA A 60 6.25 -18.60 -18.53
CA ALA A 60 7.07 -17.59 -19.20
C ALA A 60 6.82 -16.17 -18.66
N ASN A 61 5.60 -15.88 -18.20
CA ASN A 61 5.23 -14.64 -17.53
C ASN A 61 5.55 -14.61 -16.02
N GLY A 62 6.26 -15.64 -15.51
CA GLY A 62 6.71 -15.70 -14.13
C GLY A 62 5.70 -16.23 -13.13
N TYR A 63 4.58 -16.81 -13.58
CA TYR A 63 3.63 -17.46 -12.69
C TYR A 63 4.15 -18.82 -12.22
N VAL A 64 3.84 -19.16 -10.97
CA VAL A 64 4.26 -20.40 -10.33
C VAL A 64 3.14 -21.42 -10.40
N ARG A 65 3.46 -22.62 -10.89
CA ARG A 65 2.49 -23.73 -10.91
C ARG A 65 2.38 -24.35 -9.52
N THR A 66 1.16 -24.45 -9.01
CA THR A 66 0.83 -25.07 -7.72
C THR A 66 -0.29 -26.10 -7.87
N ASP A 67 -0.55 -26.86 -6.81
CA ASP A 67 -1.69 -27.79 -6.77
C ASP A 67 -3.01 -27.06 -6.47
N THR A 68 -2.92 -25.98 -5.68
CA THR A 68 -4.02 -25.11 -5.31
C THR A 68 -3.53 -23.67 -5.30
N VAL A 69 -4.30 -22.79 -5.94
CA VAL A 69 -4.02 -21.36 -5.99
C VAL A 69 -4.47 -20.72 -4.69
N ALA A 70 -3.53 -20.11 -3.97
CA ALA A 70 -3.78 -19.36 -2.75
C ALA A 70 -3.38 -17.89 -2.91
N ASP A 71 -2.27 -17.63 -3.60
CA ASP A 71 -1.64 -16.30 -3.68
C ASP A 71 -1.51 -15.78 -5.12
N ALA A 72 -1.41 -14.45 -5.24
CA ALA A 72 -1.21 -13.79 -6.54
C ALA A 72 0.11 -14.23 -7.19
N GLY A 73 0.06 -14.49 -8.50
CA GLY A 73 1.19 -15.05 -9.25
C GLY A 73 1.19 -16.58 -9.31
N GLU A 74 0.18 -17.26 -8.76
CA GLU A 74 0.04 -18.71 -8.83
C GLU A 74 -1.00 -19.17 -9.86
N PHE A 75 -0.81 -20.40 -10.37
CA PHE A 75 -1.82 -21.08 -11.18
C PHE A 75 -1.81 -22.61 -10.93
N ALA A 76 -2.98 -23.24 -11.07
CA ALA A 76 -3.14 -24.68 -10.94
C ALA A 76 -3.94 -25.25 -12.12
N VAL A 77 -3.56 -26.43 -12.60
CA VAL A 77 -4.25 -27.12 -13.71
C VAL A 77 -4.92 -28.38 -13.17
N ARG A 78 -6.24 -28.48 -13.32
CA ARG A 78 -7.09 -29.54 -12.75
C ARG A 78 -8.07 -30.07 -13.81
N GLY A 79 -7.62 -31.05 -14.59
CA GLY A 79 -8.44 -31.63 -15.65
C GLY A 79 -8.83 -30.57 -16.69
N GLY A 80 -10.13 -30.27 -16.82
CA GLY A 80 -10.65 -29.21 -17.70
C GLY A 80 -10.53 -27.80 -17.14
N LEU A 81 -10.07 -27.62 -15.89
CA LEU A 81 -10.01 -26.32 -15.24
C LEU A 81 -8.58 -25.80 -15.13
N VAL A 82 -8.42 -24.48 -15.23
CA VAL A 82 -7.20 -23.78 -14.84
C VAL A 82 -7.58 -22.69 -13.85
N ASP A 83 -7.09 -22.80 -12.62
CA ASP A 83 -7.19 -21.76 -11.59
C ASP A 83 -5.97 -20.85 -11.73
N LEU A 84 -6.16 -19.54 -11.64
CA LEU A 84 -5.13 -18.52 -11.86
C LEU A 84 -5.40 -17.31 -10.95
N PHE A 85 -4.39 -16.84 -10.22
CA PHE A 85 -4.48 -15.58 -9.49
C PHE A 85 -3.55 -14.55 -10.13
N LEU A 86 -4.15 -13.59 -10.83
CA LEU A 86 -3.41 -12.56 -11.58
C LEU A 86 -2.60 -11.67 -10.66
N SER A 87 -1.37 -11.35 -11.08
CA SER A 87 -0.54 -10.36 -10.38
C SER A 87 -1.19 -8.97 -10.45
N GLY A 88 -1.28 -8.30 -9.30
CA GLY A 88 -1.87 -6.94 -9.20
C GLY A 88 -3.40 -6.89 -9.20
N SER A 89 -4.08 -8.04 -9.27
CA SER A 89 -5.53 -8.15 -9.09
C SER A 89 -5.86 -8.57 -7.65
N ASP A 90 -7.03 -8.15 -7.15
CA ASP A 90 -7.60 -8.67 -5.90
C ASP A 90 -8.46 -9.93 -6.14
N GLU A 91 -8.58 -10.38 -7.40
CA GLU A 91 -9.48 -11.46 -7.81
C GLU A 91 -8.72 -12.64 -8.44
N ALA A 92 -9.04 -13.86 -7.98
CA ALA A 92 -8.61 -15.10 -8.60
C ALA A 92 -9.66 -15.63 -9.59
N LEU A 93 -9.18 -16.28 -10.65
CA LEU A 93 -9.96 -16.71 -11.81
C LEU A 93 -9.89 -18.22 -12.01
N ARG A 94 -11.03 -18.83 -12.32
CA ARG A 94 -11.18 -20.22 -12.73
C ARG A 94 -11.64 -20.24 -14.19
N LEU A 95 -10.76 -20.76 -15.04
CA LEU A 95 -10.98 -20.92 -16.47
C LEU A 95 -11.50 -22.33 -16.73
N ASP A 96 -12.65 -22.44 -17.38
CA ASP A 96 -13.24 -23.71 -17.82
C ASP A 96 -12.89 -23.95 -19.28
N PHE A 97 -12.31 -25.11 -19.61
CA PHE A 97 -11.86 -25.45 -20.96
C PHE A 97 -12.72 -26.56 -21.57
N PHE A 98 -13.09 -26.37 -22.83
CA PHE A 98 -13.64 -27.41 -23.68
C PHE A 98 -12.69 -27.66 -24.85
N GLY A 99 -11.97 -28.79 -24.82
CA GLY A 99 -10.91 -29.06 -25.80
C GLY A 99 -9.77 -28.04 -25.69
N ASP A 100 -9.56 -27.26 -26.74
CA ASP A 100 -8.57 -26.19 -26.88
C ASP A 100 -9.19 -24.78 -26.80
N GLU A 101 -10.39 -24.65 -26.25
CA GLU A 101 -11.11 -23.38 -26.13
C GLU A 101 -11.47 -23.06 -24.68
N ILE A 102 -11.32 -21.79 -24.28
CA ILE A 102 -11.84 -21.27 -23.01
C ILE A 102 -13.35 -21.11 -23.12
N GLU A 103 -14.12 -21.96 -22.46
CA GLU A 103 -15.59 -21.92 -22.48
C GLU A 103 -16.14 -20.81 -21.57
N SER A 104 -15.60 -20.69 -20.35
CA SER A 104 -16.06 -19.68 -19.40
C SER A 104 -15.00 -19.27 -18.40
N ILE A 105 -15.16 -18.07 -17.84
CA ILE A 105 -14.26 -17.49 -16.84
C ILE A 105 -15.09 -17.10 -15.62
N ARG A 106 -14.68 -17.61 -14.45
CA ARG A 106 -15.34 -17.39 -13.16
C ARG A 106 -14.37 -16.81 -12.16
N ARG A 107 -14.82 -15.88 -11.33
CA ARG A 107 -14.08 -15.37 -10.17
C ARG A 107 -14.30 -16.33 -9.01
N PHE A 108 -13.28 -16.58 -8.20
CA PHE A 108 -13.40 -17.42 -7.00
C PHE A 108 -12.62 -16.84 -5.82
N ASP A 109 -13.02 -17.21 -4.60
CA ASP A 109 -12.32 -16.85 -3.37
C ASP A 109 -11.17 -17.85 -3.13
N PRO A 110 -9.89 -17.42 -3.09
CA PRO A 110 -8.77 -18.31 -2.80
C PRO A 110 -8.87 -19.03 -1.45
N ALA A 111 -9.54 -18.43 -0.45
CA ALA A 111 -9.61 -18.97 0.90
C ALA A 111 -10.54 -20.19 1.00
N ASP A 112 -11.70 -20.16 0.34
CA ASP A 112 -12.69 -21.25 0.39
C ASP A 112 -12.87 -22.01 -0.94
N GLN A 113 -12.18 -21.56 -2.00
CA GLN A 113 -12.17 -22.12 -3.34
C GLN A 113 -13.53 -22.10 -4.06
N ARG A 114 -14.47 -21.25 -3.60
CA ARG A 114 -15.82 -21.11 -4.17
C ARG A 114 -15.93 -19.99 -5.17
N THR A 115 -16.75 -20.20 -6.19
CA THR A 115 -17.06 -19.19 -7.20
C THR A 115 -17.85 -18.03 -6.60
N ILE A 116 -17.39 -16.81 -6.85
CA ILE A 116 -18.02 -15.55 -6.42
C ILE A 116 -18.86 -14.95 -7.56
N GLY A 117 -18.41 -15.08 -8.82
CA GLY A 117 -19.06 -14.45 -9.95
C GLY A 117 -18.48 -14.85 -11.30
N ARG A 118 -18.97 -14.23 -12.38
CA ARG A 118 -18.43 -14.39 -13.74
C ARG A 118 -17.50 -13.25 -14.08
N ALA A 119 -16.53 -13.51 -14.96
CA ALA A 119 -15.72 -12.47 -15.60
C ALA A 119 -15.86 -12.57 -17.12
N GLU A 120 -15.91 -11.44 -17.81
CA GLU A 120 -16.09 -11.38 -19.27
C GLU A 120 -14.77 -11.55 -20.02
N SER A 121 -13.68 -11.07 -19.45
CA SER A 121 -12.31 -11.22 -19.95
C SER A 121 -11.34 -11.00 -18.80
N PHE A 122 -10.05 -11.24 -19.06
CA PHE A 122 -8.97 -10.78 -18.21
C PHE A 122 -7.74 -10.41 -19.04
N THR A 123 -6.93 -9.53 -18.46
CA THR A 123 -5.64 -9.15 -19.02
C THR A 123 -4.55 -9.85 -18.21
N LEU A 124 -3.82 -10.74 -18.86
CA LEU A 124 -2.64 -11.36 -18.30
C LEU A 124 -1.50 -10.35 -18.31
N LEU A 125 -1.01 -10.00 -17.12
CA LEU A 125 0.19 -9.21 -16.90
C LEU A 125 1.31 -10.12 -16.35
N PRO A 126 2.59 -9.81 -16.62
CA PRO A 126 3.69 -10.57 -16.05
C PRO A 126 3.67 -10.50 -14.52
N ALA A 127 3.89 -11.65 -13.87
CA ALA A 127 3.98 -11.75 -12.42
C ALA A 127 5.34 -11.28 -11.87
N SER A 128 6.36 -11.17 -12.74
CA SER A 128 7.70 -10.70 -12.39
C SER A 128 8.32 -9.90 -13.54
N GLU A 129 9.20 -8.97 -13.22
CA GLU A 129 9.98 -8.23 -14.22
C GLU A 129 11.15 -9.05 -14.77
N ALA A 130 11.75 -9.91 -13.95
CA ALA A 130 12.84 -10.79 -14.35
C ALA A 130 12.26 -12.10 -14.88
N LEU A 131 11.95 -12.17 -16.17
CA LEU A 131 11.42 -13.37 -16.82
C LEU A 131 12.55 -14.33 -17.24
N LEU A 132 12.26 -15.64 -17.22
CA LEU A 132 13.21 -16.71 -17.51
C LEU A 132 12.68 -17.59 -18.65
N ASP A 133 12.70 -17.04 -19.84
CA ASP A 133 12.51 -17.76 -21.10
C ASP A 133 13.87 -18.16 -21.72
N GLU A 134 13.86 -18.99 -22.77
CA GLU A 134 15.10 -19.48 -23.40
C GLU A 134 16.01 -18.34 -23.88
N GLU A 135 15.42 -17.25 -24.37
CA GLU A 135 16.12 -16.09 -24.91
C GLU A 135 16.81 -15.28 -23.81
N SER A 136 16.07 -14.93 -22.75
CA SER A 136 16.58 -14.22 -21.57
C SER A 136 17.63 -15.01 -20.81
N ILE A 137 17.46 -16.34 -20.66
CA ILE A 137 18.48 -17.22 -20.07
C ILE A 137 19.75 -17.21 -20.93
N SER A 138 19.62 -17.34 -22.25
CA SER A 138 20.77 -17.30 -23.16
C SER A 138 21.50 -15.96 -23.09
N ARG A 139 20.75 -14.85 -23.11
CA ARG A 139 21.27 -13.46 -22.98
C ARG A 139 22.01 -13.28 -21.66
N PHE A 140 21.39 -13.65 -20.55
CA PHE A 140 22.00 -13.59 -19.23
C PHE A 140 23.31 -14.39 -19.19
N ARG A 141 23.30 -15.64 -19.66
CA ARG A 141 24.50 -16.50 -19.66
C ARG A 141 25.64 -15.93 -20.50
N GLY A 142 25.32 -15.26 -21.61
CA GLY A 142 26.30 -14.54 -22.43
C GLY A 142 26.91 -13.37 -21.67
N ARG A 143 26.07 -12.42 -21.27
CA ARG A 143 26.50 -11.17 -20.62
C ARG A 143 27.17 -11.39 -19.27
N TYR A 144 26.70 -12.35 -18.48
CA TYR A 144 27.29 -12.68 -17.19
C TYR A 144 28.74 -13.18 -17.33
N ARG A 145 29.01 -14.03 -18.33
CA ARG A 145 30.38 -14.52 -18.62
C ARG A 145 31.28 -13.43 -19.20
N GLU A 146 30.72 -12.54 -20.02
CA GLU A 146 31.44 -11.39 -20.55
C GLU A 146 31.88 -10.44 -19.43
N LEU A 147 30.97 -10.14 -18.50
CA LEU A 147 31.22 -9.18 -17.42
C LEU A 147 32.10 -9.74 -16.30
N PHE A 148 31.92 -11.01 -15.94
CA PHE A 148 32.56 -11.61 -14.77
C PHE A 148 33.56 -12.73 -15.07
N GLY A 149 33.71 -13.12 -16.34
CA GLY A 149 34.64 -14.15 -16.79
C GLY A 149 34.11 -15.59 -16.62
N ALA A 150 34.88 -16.55 -17.12
CA ALA A 150 34.50 -17.97 -17.14
C ALA A 150 34.39 -18.60 -15.74
N THR A 151 35.16 -18.12 -14.77
CA THR A 151 35.15 -18.63 -13.38
C THR A 151 33.86 -18.30 -12.64
N ALA A 152 33.12 -17.27 -13.08
CA ALA A 152 31.83 -16.88 -12.51
C ALA A 152 30.67 -17.82 -12.90
N THR A 153 30.90 -18.78 -13.80
CA THR A 153 29.89 -19.79 -14.14
C THR A 153 29.55 -20.70 -12.96
N GLY A 154 30.45 -20.82 -11.97
CA GLY A 154 30.17 -21.57 -10.74
C GLY A 154 29.25 -20.86 -9.75
N ASP A 155 28.93 -19.58 -9.99
CA ASP A 155 28.14 -18.79 -9.03
C ASP A 155 26.71 -19.33 -8.91
N PRO A 156 26.11 -19.36 -7.70
CA PRO A 156 24.77 -19.92 -7.48
C PRO A 156 23.69 -19.28 -8.36
N LEU A 157 23.79 -17.97 -8.60
CA LEU A 157 22.89 -17.25 -9.50
C LEU A 157 23.03 -17.73 -10.94
N TYR A 158 24.26 -17.90 -11.43
CA TYR A 158 24.50 -18.34 -12.80
C TYR A 158 23.90 -19.72 -13.04
N GLN A 159 24.14 -20.66 -12.11
CA GLN A 159 23.62 -22.02 -12.20
C GLN A 159 22.09 -22.03 -12.14
N ALA A 160 21.50 -21.32 -11.17
CA ALA A 160 20.04 -21.25 -11.04
C ALA A 160 19.36 -20.68 -12.29
N VAL A 161 19.82 -19.53 -12.79
CA VAL A 161 19.25 -18.91 -14.00
C VAL A 161 19.46 -19.81 -15.23
N SER A 162 20.61 -20.47 -15.35
CA SER A 162 20.89 -21.41 -16.45
C SER A 162 19.95 -22.63 -16.45
N GLU A 163 19.47 -23.04 -15.27
CA GLU A 163 18.49 -24.11 -15.07
C GLU A 163 17.04 -23.60 -15.14
N GLY A 164 16.81 -22.31 -15.41
CA GLY A 164 15.48 -21.69 -15.39
C GLY A 164 14.88 -21.53 -13.99
N ARG A 165 15.69 -21.67 -12.93
CA ARG A 165 15.27 -21.50 -11.55
C ARG A 165 15.45 -20.06 -11.08
N ARG A 166 14.41 -19.53 -10.44
CA ARG A 166 14.44 -18.21 -9.79
C ARG A 166 15.18 -18.26 -8.47
N LEU A 167 15.86 -17.16 -8.13
CA LEU A 167 16.44 -16.91 -6.81
C LEU A 167 15.94 -15.56 -6.29
N ALA A 168 15.80 -15.44 -4.97
CA ALA A 168 15.43 -14.17 -4.35
C ALA A 168 16.47 -13.09 -4.63
N GLY A 169 16.03 -11.91 -5.06
CA GLY A 169 16.90 -10.77 -5.36
C GLY A 169 17.58 -10.84 -6.72
N MET A 170 17.24 -11.81 -7.57
CA MET A 170 17.78 -11.93 -8.93
C MET A 170 17.46 -10.71 -9.81
N GLU A 171 16.46 -9.91 -9.42
CA GLU A 171 16.05 -8.67 -10.07
C GLU A 171 17.18 -7.62 -10.14
N HIS A 172 18.18 -7.70 -9.25
CA HIS A 172 19.37 -6.86 -9.34
C HIS A 172 20.19 -7.10 -10.63
N TRP A 173 19.97 -8.22 -11.32
CA TRP A 173 20.58 -8.54 -12.61
C TRP A 173 19.61 -8.46 -13.78
N LEU A 174 18.45 -7.83 -13.61
CA LEU A 174 17.52 -7.51 -14.70
C LEU A 174 18.21 -6.92 -15.95
N PRO A 175 19.22 -6.03 -15.85
CA PRO A 175 19.94 -5.51 -17.02
C PRO A 175 20.65 -6.58 -17.87
N LEU A 176 20.93 -7.76 -17.31
CA LEU A 176 21.52 -8.88 -18.04
C LEU A 176 20.45 -9.77 -18.71
N LEU A 177 19.20 -9.69 -18.25
CA LEU A 177 18.08 -10.50 -18.74
C LEU A 177 17.32 -9.83 -19.89
N GLU A 178 17.40 -8.50 -20.02
CA GLU A 178 16.62 -7.72 -21.00
C GLU A 178 17.51 -6.93 -21.97
N ASP A 179 17.05 -6.66 -23.19
CA ASP A 179 17.85 -5.93 -24.18
C ASP A 179 17.99 -4.44 -23.91
N GLY A 180 17.03 -3.88 -23.19
CA GLY A 180 17.04 -2.49 -22.77
C GLY A 180 16.04 -2.29 -21.65
N LEU A 181 16.35 -1.35 -20.77
CA LEU A 181 15.47 -0.91 -19.70
C LEU A 181 15.05 0.54 -19.94
N ALA A 182 13.93 0.92 -19.35
CA ALA A 182 13.38 2.26 -19.42
C ALA A 182 13.06 2.76 -18.01
N THR A 183 12.81 4.05 -17.86
CA THR A 183 12.33 4.65 -16.61
C THR A 183 10.83 4.85 -16.66
N LEU A 184 10.23 5.19 -15.50
CA LEU A 184 8.82 5.54 -15.43
C LEU A 184 8.47 6.74 -16.35
N PHE A 185 9.41 7.66 -16.62
CA PHE A 185 9.21 8.74 -17.58
C PHE A 185 8.84 8.24 -18.98
N ASP A 186 9.41 7.10 -19.39
CA ASP A 186 9.20 6.55 -20.73
C ASP A 186 7.85 5.81 -20.85
N HIS A 187 7.19 5.52 -19.73
CA HIS A 187 5.82 4.97 -19.67
C HIS A 187 4.74 6.06 -19.68
N LEU A 188 5.13 7.33 -19.56
CA LEU A 188 4.23 8.47 -19.49
C LEU A 188 4.16 9.21 -20.83
N GLY A 189 3.05 9.88 -21.08
CA GLY A 189 2.83 10.69 -22.27
C GLY A 189 3.64 11.98 -22.25
N LYS A 190 3.97 12.50 -23.43
CA LYS A 190 4.71 13.78 -23.60
C LYS A 190 3.99 15.01 -23.02
N HIS A 191 2.68 14.88 -22.76
CA HIS A 191 1.83 15.96 -22.25
C HIS A 191 1.38 15.71 -20.79
N ASP A 192 1.91 14.67 -20.15
CA ASP A 192 1.60 14.40 -18.75
C ASP A 192 2.25 15.47 -17.87
N VAL A 193 1.49 15.94 -16.87
CA VAL A 193 1.95 16.97 -15.95
C VAL A 193 2.62 16.31 -14.76
N PHE A 194 3.87 16.67 -14.51
CA PHE A 194 4.62 16.19 -13.35
C PHE A 194 4.54 17.19 -12.22
N VAL A 195 4.12 16.72 -11.05
CA VAL A 195 4.07 17.52 -9.82
C VAL A 195 4.95 16.86 -8.77
N ARG A 196 5.76 17.65 -8.08
CA ARG A 196 6.62 17.20 -6.98
C ARG A 196 6.45 18.09 -5.77
N ASP A 197 6.65 17.52 -4.58
CA ASP A 197 6.70 18.30 -3.35
C ASP A 197 8.10 18.90 -3.09
N ALA A 198 8.19 19.75 -2.07
CA ALA A 198 9.45 20.34 -1.63
C ALA A 198 10.47 19.33 -1.08
N GLY A 199 10.03 18.16 -0.60
CA GLY A 199 10.89 17.11 -0.06
C GLY A 199 11.56 16.26 -1.15
N THR A 200 11.08 16.34 -2.39
CA THR A 200 11.54 15.51 -3.51
C THR A 200 13.03 15.69 -3.81
N THR A 201 13.58 16.91 -3.69
CA THR A 201 15.01 17.17 -3.94
C THR A 201 15.89 16.43 -2.94
N ALA A 202 15.67 16.63 -1.64
CA ALA A 202 16.43 15.95 -0.58
C ALA A 202 16.25 14.43 -0.61
N ALA A 203 15.05 13.95 -0.97
CA ALA A 203 14.80 12.53 -1.17
C ALA A 203 15.60 11.93 -2.36
N GLY A 204 15.87 12.74 -3.39
CA GLY A 204 16.78 12.40 -4.50
C GLY A 204 18.20 12.21 -4.05
N GLU A 205 18.76 13.22 -3.38
CA GLU A 205 20.13 13.18 -2.83
C GLU A 205 20.33 11.96 -1.93
N ALA A 206 19.42 11.76 -0.96
CA ALA A 206 19.47 10.61 -0.05
C ALA A 206 19.33 9.26 -0.79
N ARG A 207 18.58 9.22 -1.90
CA ARG A 207 18.44 8.00 -2.70
C ARG A 207 19.74 7.64 -3.41
N PHE A 208 20.42 8.61 -4.03
CA PHE A 208 21.69 8.36 -4.72
C PHE A 208 22.81 7.98 -3.74
N GLU A 209 22.89 8.66 -2.59
CA GLU A 209 23.79 8.29 -1.49
C GLU A 209 23.55 6.83 -1.05
N ALA A 210 22.30 6.47 -0.77
CA ALA A 210 21.95 5.10 -0.37
C ALA A 210 22.31 4.05 -1.44
N ILE A 211 22.09 4.36 -2.73
CA ILE A 211 22.48 3.45 -3.83
C ILE A 211 24.00 3.23 -3.82
N ALA A 212 24.79 4.31 -3.74
CA ALA A 212 26.23 4.24 -3.71
C ALA A 212 26.75 3.44 -2.50
N ASP A 213 26.21 3.71 -1.31
CA ASP A 213 26.57 3.03 -0.07
C ASP A 213 26.26 1.53 -0.12
N TYR A 214 25.05 1.16 -0.54
CA TYR A 214 24.68 -0.25 -0.66
C TYR A 214 25.50 -0.99 -1.72
N HIS A 215 25.86 -0.32 -2.81
CA HIS A 215 26.77 -0.88 -3.81
C HIS A 215 28.17 -1.10 -3.23
N ALA A 216 28.75 -0.09 -2.57
CA ALA A 216 30.07 -0.17 -1.93
C ALA A 216 30.12 -1.31 -0.90
N ASN A 217 29.08 -1.46 -0.07
CA ASN A 217 28.96 -2.55 0.88
C ASN A 217 28.95 -3.93 0.20
N ARG A 218 28.26 -4.08 -0.94
CA ARG A 218 28.24 -5.34 -1.70
C ARG A 218 29.57 -5.64 -2.37
N VAL A 219 30.24 -4.63 -2.93
CA VAL A 219 31.59 -4.78 -3.50
C VAL A 219 32.58 -5.21 -2.41
N GLN A 220 32.48 -4.64 -1.22
CA GLN A 220 33.33 -5.03 -0.10
C GLN A 220 33.04 -6.46 0.37
N ALA A 221 31.76 -6.85 0.49
CA ALA A 221 31.36 -8.20 0.87
C ALA A 221 31.84 -9.26 -0.14
N GLN A 222 31.80 -8.95 -1.44
CA GLN A 222 32.32 -9.83 -2.50
C GLN A 222 33.81 -10.17 -2.33
N ARG A 223 34.61 -9.26 -1.74
CA ARG A 223 36.03 -9.52 -1.45
C ARG A 223 36.21 -10.53 -0.33
N THR A 224 35.26 -10.59 0.61
CA THR A 224 35.28 -11.49 1.76
C THR A 224 34.72 -12.87 1.39
N GLU A 225 33.69 -12.92 0.55
CA GLU A 225 33.06 -14.16 0.06
C GLU A 225 32.97 -14.17 -1.48
N PRO A 226 34.06 -14.51 -2.18
CA PRO A 226 34.06 -14.52 -3.64
C PRO A 226 33.06 -15.54 -4.23
N GLY A 227 32.23 -15.10 -5.16
CA GLY A 227 31.30 -15.96 -5.92
C GLY A 227 29.89 -16.12 -5.32
N SER A 228 29.63 -15.58 -4.11
CA SER A 228 28.28 -15.57 -3.54
C SER A 228 27.38 -14.51 -4.20
N TYR A 229 27.95 -13.33 -4.48
CA TYR A 229 27.23 -12.19 -5.04
C TYR A 229 28.16 -11.30 -5.86
N ARG A 230 27.77 -10.98 -7.10
CA ARG A 230 28.51 -10.04 -7.98
C ARG A 230 27.65 -8.83 -8.31
N PRO A 231 27.85 -7.66 -7.67
CA PRO A 231 27.06 -6.47 -7.96
C PRO A 231 27.30 -6.01 -9.40
N LEU A 232 26.24 -5.57 -10.07
CA LEU A 232 26.34 -4.75 -11.27
C LEU A 232 26.69 -3.31 -10.89
N ASP A 233 27.18 -2.57 -11.88
CA ASP A 233 27.25 -1.13 -11.79
C ASP A 233 25.85 -0.56 -11.47
N PRO A 234 25.73 0.35 -10.48
CA PRO A 234 24.44 0.94 -10.12
C PRO A 234 23.70 1.58 -11.30
N GLU A 235 24.41 2.20 -12.24
CA GLU A 235 23.81 2.90 -13.39
C GLU A 235 23.11 1.95 -14.37
N ALA A 236 23.40 0.65 -14.30
CA ALA A 236 22.72 -0.37 -15.08
C ALA A 236 21.25 -0.52 -14.67
N LEU A 237 20.90 -0.26 -13.40
CA LEU A 237 19.54 -0.42 -12.86
C LEU A 237 18.94 0.87 -12.32
N TYR A 238 19.74 1.89 -12.05
CA TYR A 238 19.29 3.19 -11.56
C TYR A 238 19.77 4.30 -12.49
N LEU A 239 19.04 5.41 -12.50
CA LEU A 239 19.57 6.64 -13.09
C LEU A 239 20.80 7.09 -12.32
N SER A 240 21.79 7.64 -13.02
CA SER A 240 22.83 8.46 -12.38
C SER A 240 22.26 9.81 -11.95
N GLU A 241 22.99 10.52 -11.10
CA GLU A 241 22.61 11.87 -10.69
C GLU A 241 22.55 12.82 -11.89
N ASP A 242 23.51 12.72 -12.82
CA ASP A 242 23.54 13.52 -14.04
C ASP A 242 22.34 13.23 -14.95
N GLU A 243 21.97 11.95 -15.12
CA GLU A 243 20.78 11.58 -15.89
C GLU A 243 19.50 12.11 -15.23
N TRP A 244 19.42 12.07 -13.89
CA TRP A 244 18.29 12.62 -13.16
C TRP A 244 18.17 14.14 -13.34
N GLN A 245 19.27 14.88 -13.24
CA GLN A 245 19.27 16.33 -13.50
C GLN A 245 18.89 16.65 -14.94
N ALA A 246 19.39 15.88 -15.91
CA ALA A 246 19.00 16.02 -17.30
C ALA A 246 17.48 15.80 -17.50
N ARG A 247 16.91 14.77 -16.88
CA ARG A 247 15.45 14.50 -16.94
C ARG A 247 14.62 15.63 -16.34
N ILE A 248 15.04 16.20 -15.21
CA ILE A 248 14.36 17.37 -14.61
C ILE A 248 14.48 18.61 -15.50
N ALA A 249 15.60 18.79 -16.19
CA ALA A 249 15.79 19.92 -17.10
C ALA A 249 14.91 19.79 -18.36
N GLU A 250 14.75 18.58 -18.90
CA GLU A 250 13.94 18.30 -20.08
C GLU A 250 12.43 18.27 -19.80
N THR A 251 12.04 17.78 -18.63
CA THR A 251 10.63 17.60 -18.24
C THR A 251 10.28 18.59 -17.14
N PRO A 252 9.35 19.53 -17.35
CA PRO A 252 8.93 20.44 -16.28
C PRO A 252 8.30 19.68 -15.09
N LEU A 253 9.04 19.56 -13.98
CA LEU A 253 8.50 19.07 -12.70
C LEU A 253 8.03 20.24 -11.85
N HIS A 254 6.72 20.49 -11.85
CA HIS A 254 6.10 21.57 -11.09
C HIS A 254 6.26 21.34 -9.58
N LEU A 255 6.94 22.26 -8.90
CA LEU A 255 7.13 22.21 -7.45
C LEU A 255 5.88 22.75 -6.73
N THR A 256 5.30 21.94 -5.86
CA THR A 256 4.34 22.40 -4.85
C THR A 256 5.05 22.60 -3.52
N THR A 257 4.89 23.78 -2.94
CA THR A 257 5.47 24.15 -1.65
C THR A 257 4.40 24.82 -0.77
N PRO A 258 4.38 24.53 0.54
CA PRO A 258 3.52 25.26 1.48
C PRO A 258 4.12 26.64 1.86
N PHE A 259 5.36 26.92 1.45
CA PHE A 259 6.05 28.17 1.74
C PHE A 259 5.73 29.24 0.71
N HIS A 260 5.65 30.49 1.17
CA HIS A 260 5.42 31.62 0.30
C HIS A 260 6.65 31.86 -0.60
N GLU A 261 6.42 31.93 -1.91
CA GLU A 261 7.44 32.25 -2.91
C GLU A 261 7.22 33.67 -3.46
N PRO A 262 8.28 34.45 -3.72
CA PRO A 262 8.15 35.76 -4.36
C PRO A 262 7.38 35.67 -5.69
N PRO A 263 6.44 36.59 -5.98
CA PRO A 263 5.70 36.58 -7.23
C PRO A 263 6.62 36.63 -8.45
N SER A 264 6.40 35.70 -9.39
CA SER A 264 7.10 35.65 -10.68
C SER A 264 6.23 34.95 -11.72
N GLU A 265 6.65 35.00 -12.99
CA GLU A 265 5.95 34.28 -14.08
C GLU A 265 5.91 32.75 -13.89
N ARG A 266 6.72 32.20 -12.98
CA ARG A 266 6.83 30.76 -12.69
C ARG A 266 6.15 30.35 -11.40
N VAL A 267 5.58 31.29 -10.66
CA VAL A 267 4.95 31.06 -9.34
C VAL A 267 3.44 31.26 -9.46
N ILE A 268 2.68 30.23 -9.11
CA ILE A 268 1.22 30.26 -9.06
C ILE A 268 0.78 30.12 -7.61
N GLU A 269 0.21 31.19 -7.04
CA GLU A 269 -0.34 31.15 -5.70
C GLU A 269 -1.78 30.61 -5.70
N PHE A 270 -1.99 29.49 -5.02
CA PHE A 270 -3.31 28.85 -4.92
C PHE A 270 -4.23 29.49 -3.86
N GLY A 271 -3.71 30.39 -3.02
CA GLY A 271 -4.49 31.03 -1.94
C GLY A 271 -5.02 30.03 -0.92
N VAL A 272 -4.23 28.99 -0.62
CA VAL A 272 -4.54 27.94 0.35
C VAL A 272 -3.71 28.17 1.61
N ALA A 273 -4.38 28.21 2.76
CA ALA A 273 -3.76 28.26 4.08
C ALA A 273 -4.07 26.98 4.86
N PRO A 274 -3.23 26.58 5.83
CA PRO A 274 -3.57 25.53 6.79
C PRO A 274 -4.90 25.82 7.50
N ALA A 275 -5.64 24.77 7.86
CA ALA A 275 -6.76 24.91 8.78
C ALA A 275 -6.30 25.45 10.15
N ARG A 276 -7.24 26.01 10.92
CA ARG A 276 -6.96 26.44 12.29
C ARG A 276 -6.58 25.24 13.15
N ASP A 277 -5.43 25.31 13.80
CA ASP A 277 -5.03 24.36 14.84
C ASP A 277 -5.62 24.77 16.19
N PHE A 278 -6.34 23.85 16.83
CA PHE A 278 -6.93 24.01 18.17
C PHE A 278 -6.01 23.51 19.29
N ALA A 279 -4.70 23.38 19.04
CA ALA A 279 -3.70 23.04 20.04
C ALA A 279 -3.71 23.96 21.28
N PRO A 280 -3.91 25.29 21.15
CA PRO A 280 -3.97 26.18 22.32
C PRO A 280 -5.09 25.77 23.30
N GLU A 281 -6.30 25.48 22.79
CA GLU A 281 -7.44 25.06 23.60
C GLU A 281 -7.21 23.69 24.24
N ARG A 282 -6.64 22.75 23.47
CA ARG A 282 -6.24 21.44 23.99
C ARG A 282 -5.23 21.55 25.14
N LYS A 283 -4.24 22.44 25.02
CA LYS A 283 -3.22 22.67 26.06
C LYS A 283 -3.78 23.38 27.29
N ALA A 284 -4.73 24.30 27.08
CA ALA A 284 -5.39 25.03 28.17
C ALA A 284 -6.40 24.16 28.94
N GLY A 285 -6.77 22.98 28.43
CA GLY A 285 -7.82 22.15 29.00
C GLY A 285 -9.22 22.75 28.84
N SER A 286 -9.38 23.73 27.96
CA SER A 286 -10.68 24.29 27.62
C SER A 286 -11.47 23.33 26.73
N ASN A 287 -12.78 23.56 26.61
CA ASN A 287 -13.59 22.75 25.74
C ASN A 287 -13.30 23.09 24.27
N VAL A 288 -12.58 22.18 23.61
CA VAL A 288 -12.21 22.30 22.20
C VAL A 288 -13.42 22.41 21.30
N TYR A 289 -14.51 21.69 21.59
CA TYR A 289 -15.70 21.67 20.74
C TYR A 289 -16.38 23.04 20.73
N ASP A 290 -16.46 23.74 21.87
CA ASP A 290 -17.00 25.10 21.93
C ASP A 290 -16.18 26.05 21.04
N ALA A 291 -14.84 25.93 21.07
CA ALA A 291 -13.95 26.73 20.23
C ALA A 291 -14.09 26.41 18.73
N VAL A 292 -14.30 25.13 18.38
CA VAL A 292 -14.56 24.67 17.02
C VAL A 292 -15.89 25.23 16.51
N VAL A 293 -16.96 25.14 17.30
CA VAL A 293 -18.27 25.70 16.93
C VAL A 293 -18.17 27.21 16.73
N ALA A 294 -17.52 27.92 17.64
CA ALA A 294 -17.30 29.37 17.50
C ALA A 294 -16.51 29.71 16.22
N HIS A 295 -15.53 28.88 15.85
CA HIS A 295 -14.77 29.04 14.62
C HIS A 295 -15.64 28.80 13.37
N ILE A 296 -16.42 27.72 13.36
CA ILE A 296 -17.32 27.39 12.26
C ILE A 296 -18.33 28.51 12.03
N GLU A 297 -18.91 29.06 13.10
CA GLU A 297 -19.82 30.20 13.00
C GLU A 297 -19.13 31.47 12.50
N ALA A 298 -17.87 31.70 12.85
CA ALA A 298 -17.08 32.79 12.26
C ALA A 298 -16.88 32.61 10.75
N LEU A 299 -16.49 31.42 10.31
CA LEU A 299 -16.33 31.09 8.88
C LEU A 299 -17.64 31.23 8.11
N ARG A 300 -18.78 30.84 8.70
CA ARG A 300 -20.13 31.03 8.14
C ARG A 300 -20.46 32.51 7.96
N ARG A 301 -20.15 33.35 8.95
CA ARG A 301 -20.34 34.81 8.91
C ARG A 301 -19.47 35.49 7.85
N GLU A 302 -18.23 35.03 7.69
CA GLU A 302 -17.32 35.44 6.61
C GLU A 302 -17.76 34.95 5.23
N GLY A 303 -18.69 34.00 5.22
CA GLY A 303 -19.32 33.48 4.01
C GLY A 303 -18.61 32.33 3.34
N LYS A 304 -17.71 31.67 4.05
CA LYS A 304 -17.03 30.46 3.57
C LYS A 304 -17.95 29.25 3.63
N ARG A 305 -17.74 28.33 2.69
CA ARG A 305 -18.33 26.99 2.68
C ARG A 305 -17.55 26.12 3.65
N VAL A 306 -18.20 25.63 4.70
CA VAL A 306 -17.54 24.82 5.73
C VAL A 306 -17.79 23.34 5.49
N VAL A 307 -16.71 22.57 5.40
CA VAL A 307 -16.72 21.12 5.24
C VAL A 307 -15.95 20.48 6.39
N LEU A 308 -16.58 19.51 7.05
CA LEU A 308 -15.97 18.71 8.10
C LEU A 308 -15.64 17.33 7.53
N ALA A 309 -14.35 17.01 7.48
CA ALA A 309 -13.82 15.79 6.88
C ALA A 309 -13.50 14.74 7.97
N SER A 310 -14.10 13.56 7.81
CA SER A 310 -13.95 12.42 8.72
C SER A 310 -13.35 11.21 8.00
N TYR A 311 -12.69 10.32 8.75
CA TYR A 311 -12.03 9.12 8.19
C TYR A 311 -12.99 7.98 7.86
N SER A 312 -14.10 7.91 8.60
CA SER A 312 -15.04 6.82 8.52
C SER A 312 -16.43 7.32 8.86
N ARG A 313 -17.44 6.52 8.48
CA ARG A 313 -18.83 6.78 8.83
C ARG A 313 -19.04 6.92 10.35
N GLY A 314 -18.47 6.01 11.14
CA GLY A 314 -18.59 6.07 12.60
C GLY A 314 -17.90 7.30 13.21
N ALA A 315 -16.80 7.76 12.62
CA ALA A 315 -16.14 8.98 13.07
C ALA A 315 -16.98 10.24 12.73
N ARG A 316 -17.55 10.29 11.52
CA ARG A 316 -18.51 11.34 11.08
C ARG A 316 -19.72 11.44 11.99
N GLU A 317 -20.34 10.30 12.33
CA GLU A 317 -21.52 10.23 13.21
C GLU A 317 -21.20 10.71 14.63
N ARG A 318 -20.06 10.28 15.20
CA ARG A 318 -19.60 10.75 16.52
C ARG A 318 -19.29 12.25 16.52
N LEU A 319 -18.55 12.73 15.52
CA LEU A 319 -18.20 14.15 15.41
C LEU A 319 -19.46 15.02 15.27
N ARG A 320 -20.44 14.59 14.47
CA ARG A 320 -21.74 15.28 14.37
C ARG A 320 -22.44 15.37 15.72
N GLY A 321 -22.52 14.26 16.47
CA GLY A 321 -23.16 14.24 17.79
C GLY A 321 -22.50 15.20 18.77
N LEU A 322 -21.17 15.13 18.89
CA LEU A 322 -20.39 16.00 19.77
C LEU A 322 -20.57 17.48 19.41
N LEU A 323 -20.44 17.85 18.13
CA LEU A 323 -20.61 19.24 17.75
C LEU A 323 -22.05 19.74 17.94
N ALA A 324 -23.05 18.88 17.77
CA ALA A 324 -24.45 19.23 18.02
C ALA A 324 -24.73 19.48 19.51
N GLU A 325 -24.16 18.68 20.42
CA GLU A 325 -24.22 18.90 21.87
C GLU A 325 -23.61 20.26 22.27
N HIS A 326 -22.60 20.70 21.51
CA HIS A 326 -21.94 22.01 21.64
C HIS A 326 -22.60 23.14 20.83
N GLY A 327 -23.81 22.91 20.30
CA GLY A 327 -24.63 23.94 19.68
C GLY A 327 -24.45 24.14 18.17
N LEU A 328 -23.71 23.26 17.47
CA LEU A 328 -23.60 23.33 16.02
C LEU A 328 -24.90 22.87 15.34
N ALA A 329 -25.62 23.82 14.73
CA ALA A 329 -26.82 23.56 13.94
C ALA A 329 -26.54 23.50 12.43
N GLY A 330 -27.46 22.87 11.67
CA GLY A 330 -27.45 22.89 10.21
C GLY A 330 -26.31 22.08 9.57
N THR A 331 -25.99 20.91 10.13
CA THR A 331 -25.05 19.96 9.52
C THR A 331 -25.77 19.03 8.56
N VAL A 332 -25.13 18.69 7.43
CA VAL A 332 -25.69 17.77 6.43
C VAL A 332 -24.62 16.81 5.96
N GLU A 333 -24.96 15.54 5.80
CA GLU A 333 -24.04 14.54 5.27
C GLU A 333 -23.91 14.64 3.74
N ALA A 334 -22.69 14.45 3.25
CA ALA A 334 -22.35 14.36 1.84
C ALA A 334 -21.54 13.09 1.59
N GLU A 335 -21.80 12.46 0.44
CA GLU A 335 -21.09 11.25 0.01
C GLU A 335 -19.97 11.58 -0.99
N THR A 336 -20.05 12.74 -1.65
CA THR A 336 -19.01 13.19 -2.59
C THR A 336 -18.51 14.60 -2.27
N TRP A 337 -17.32 14.93 -2.77
CA TRP A 337 -16.74 16.26 -2.62
C TRP A 337 -17.62 17.35 -3.27
N GLN A 338 -18.14 17.10 -4.47
CA GLN A 338 -19.02 18.02 -5.19
C GLN A 338 -20.34 18.24 -4.43
N GLU A 339 -20.92 17.17 -3.88
CA GLU A 339 -22.10 17.27 -3.02
C GLU A 339 -21.79 18.07 -1.75
N ALA A 340 -20.65 17.83 -1.09
CA ALA A 340 -20.26 18.58 0.10
C ALA A 340 -20.14 20.08 -0.19
N LEU A 341 -19.52 20.47 -1.31
CA LEU A 341 -19.43 21.87 -1.74
C LEU A 341 -20.79 22.46 -2.07
N GLY A 342 -21.67 21.72 -2.75
CA GLY A 342 -23.02 22.15 -3.07
C GLY A 342 -23.89 22.35 -1.84
N LEU A 343 -23.84 21.42 -0.89
CA LEU A 343 -24.61 21.48 0.35
C LEU A 343 -24.16 22.60 1.29
N ALA A 344 -22.86 22.91 1.31
CA ALA A 344 -22.27 23.99 2.08
C ALA A 344 -22.45 25.37 1.43
N SER A 345 -22.88 25.41 0.16
CA SER A 345 -23.17 26.66 -0.55
C SER A 345 -24.47 27.30 -0.02
N PRO A 346 -24.57 28.63 0.01
CA PRO A 346 -25.83 29.30 0.35
C PRO A 346 -26.91 28.91 -0.66
N LEU A 347 -28.10 28.57 -0.18
CA LEU A 347 -29.27 28.40 -1.05
C LEU A 347 -29.61 29.78 -1.65
N PRO A 348 -29.92 29.89 -2.95
CA PRO A 348 -30.43 31.15 -3.49
C PRO A 348 -31.68 31.56 -2.71
N ALA A 349 -31.74 32.85 -2.35
CA ALA A 349 -32.94 33.41 -1.75
C ALA A 349 -34.11 33.14 -2.71
N ARG A 350 -35.19 32.54 -2.20
CA ARG A 350 -36.43 32.41 -2.96
C ARG A 350 -36.99 33.81 -3.17
N GLU A 351 -36.61 34.48 -4.25
CA GLU A 351 -37.38 35.60 -4.76
C GLU A 351 -38.65 35.04 -5.39
N GLY A 352 -39.79 35.50 -4.86
CA GLY A 352 -41.09 35.05 -5.33
C GLY A 352 -41.38 35.54 -6.73
N SER A 353 -41.64 34.61 -7.64
CA SER A 353 -42.81 34.58 -8.52
C SER A 353 -42.72 33.32 -9.38
N GLY A 354 -43.89 32.78 -9.75
CA GLY A 354 -44.04 31.47 -10.34
C GLY A 354 -43.33 31.31 -11.69
N GLU A 355 -43.26 30.03 -12.06
CA GLU A 355 -42.90 29.49 -13.37
C GLU A 355 -41.42 29.23 -13.66
N GLY A 356 -41.11 27.93 -13.69
CA GLY A 356 -40.10 27.38 -14.59
C GLY A 356 -38.71 27.19 -14.01
N TYR A 357 -38.47 26.08 -13.30
CA TYR A 357 -37.27 25.22 -13.47
C TYR A 357 -37.56 23.86 -12.81
N SER A 358 -38.41 23.06 -13.47
CA SER A 358 -38.43 21.61 -13.27
C SER A 358 -37.53 20.99 -14.33
N ARG A 359 -36.32 20.62 -13.90
CA ARG A 359 -35.53 19.46 -14.37
C ARG A 359 -34.09 19.61 -13.90
N LEU A 360 -33.68 18.76 -12.96
CA LEU A 360 -32.44 17.99 -13.00
C LEU A 360 -32.50 16.94 -11.88
N THR A 361 -32.63 15.69 -12.32
CA THR A 361 -32.30 14.42 -11.64
C THR A 361 -32.99 14.12 -10.30
N ALA A 362 -34.13 13.43 -10.39
CA ALA A 362 -34.61 12.53 -9.34
C ALA A 362 -33.71 11.29 -9.28
N ALA A 363 -33.17 11.00 -8.08
CA ALA A 363 -32.71 9.67 -7.68
C ALA A 363 -33.78 9.04 -6.78
N PRO A 364 -33.94 7.71 -6.74
CA PRO A 364 -35.11 7.05 -6.17
C PRO A 364 -35.04 6.99 -4.64
N ASP A 365 -36.20 7.22 -4.04
CA ASP A 365 -36.71 6.78 -2.74
C ASP A 365 -35.73 6.63 -1.56
N GLY A 366 -35.66 7.72 -0.79
CA GLY A 366 -35.29 7.76 0.62
C GLY A 366 -35.57 9.17 1.12
N GLU A 367 -36.45 9.30 2.12
CA GLU A 367 -36.86 10.58 2.73
C GLU A 367 -35.65 11.49 3.00
N ARG A 368 -35.38 12.43 2.07
CA ARG A 368 -34.48 13.55 2.35
C ARG A 368 -35.28 14.53 3.21
N PRO A 369 -34.80 14.91 4.41
CA PRO A 369 -35.50 15.88 5.23
C PRO A 369 -35.67 17.18 4.43
N THR A 370 -36.91 17.63 4.30
CA THR A 370 -37.24 18.95 3.74
C THR A 370 -36.56 20.01 4.59
N PRO A 371 -35.73 20.91 4.01
CA PRO A 371 -35.01 21.90 4.79
C PRO A 371 -36.00 22.87 5.45
N ASP A 372 -35.80 23.10 6.74
CA ASP A 372 -36.47 24.16 7.49
C ASP A 372 -36.11 25.53 6.88
N PRO A 373 -37.09 26.32 6.42
CA PRO A 373 -36.86 27.64 5.83
C PRO A 373 -36.29 28.69 6.80
N SER A 374 -36.22 28.40 8.11
CA SER A 374 -35.57 29.28 9.09
C SER A 374 -34.03 29.23 9.07
N LEU A 375 -33.43 28.23 8.40
CA LEU A 375 -31.98 28.06 8.24
C LEU A 375 -31.45 28.74 6.96
N ALA A 376 -31.77 30.02 6.76
CA ALA A 376 -31.20 30.84 5.69
C ALA A 376 -29.67 31.10 5.84
N GLY A 377 -28.98 30.34 6.69
CA GLY A 377 -27.54 30.34 6.91
C GLY A 377 -26.84 29.17 6.19
N ARG A 378 -25.61 29.40 5.73
CA ARG A 378 -24.77 28.40 5.04
C ARG A 378 -24.65 27.12 5.89
N ARG A 379 -25.10 25.98 5.37
CA ARG A 379 -25.00 24.68 6.05
C ARG A 379 -23.54 24.24 6.19
N VAL A 380 -23.28 23.33 7.12
CA VAL A 380 -21.97 22.68 7.27
C VAL A 380 -22.06 21.27 6.71
N SER A 381 -21.22 20.94 5.74
CA SER A 381 -21.21 19.62 5.13
C SER A 381 -20.29 18.67 5.90
N LEU A 382 -20.72 17.44 6.11
CA LEU A 382 -19.96 16.35 6.73
C LEU A 382 -19.64 15.29 5.66
N ILE A 383 -18.36 15.03 5.40
CA ILE A 383 -17.92 14.10 4.36
C ILE A 383 -16.97 13.04 4.93
N ILE A 384 -17.00 11.84 4.36
CA ILE A 384 -15.93 10.84 4.58
C ILE A 384 -14.82 11.15 3.58
N LEU A 385 -13.79 11.86 4.05
CA LEU A 385 -12.64 12.24 3.25
C LEU A 385 -11.39 12.11 4.13
N PRO A 386 -10.57 11.04 3.94
CA PRO A 386 -9.45 10.74 4.82
C PRO A 386 -8.28 11.71 4.60
N LEU A 387 -8.36 12.90 5.21
CA LEU A 387 -7.30 13.91 5.22
C LEU A 387 -6.70 14.04 6.62
N ASP A 388 -5.38 14.14 6.72
CA ASP A 388 -4.72 14.37 8.01
C ASP A 388 -5.00 15.79 8.50
N HIS A 389 -4.80 16.78 7.64
CA HIS A 389 -5.03 18.17 7.96
C HIS A 389 -6.00 18.82 6.98
N GLY A 390 -6.81 19.72 7.50
CA GLY A 390 -7.69 20.56 6.72
C GLY A 390 -6.94 21.71 6.08
N PHE A 391 -7.67 22.49 5.28
CA PHE A 391 -7.15 23.67 4.61
C PHE A 391 -8.24 24.71 4.45
N THR A 392 -7.84 25.95 4.26
CA THR A 392 -8.75 27.08 4.07
C THR A 392 -8.35 27.84 2.81
N THR A 393 -9.34 28.23 2.01
CA THR A 393 -9.20 29.14 0.88
C THR A 393 -10.01 30.40 1.12
N ARG A 394 -10.12 31.26 0.10
CA ARG A 394 -11.04 32.41 0.12
C ARG A 394 -12.50 31.98 0.30
N GLU A 395 -12.89 30.84 -0.26
CA GLU A 395 -14.31 30.43 -0.35
C GLU A 395 -14.66 29.19 0.47
N ILE A 396 -13.67 28.40 0.87
CA ILE A 396 -13.88 27.08 1.50
C ILE A 396 -13.03 26.99 2.77
N ALA A 397 -13.56 26.34 3.79
CA ALA A 397 -12.80 25.89 4.95
C ALA A 397 -13.09 24.40 5.17
N VAL A 398 -12.05 23.58 5.06
CA VAL A 398 -12.09 22.15 5.39
C VAL A 398 -11.43 21.98 6.74
N LEU A 399 -12.12 21.35 7.69
CA LEU A 399 -11.58 21.00 9.00
C LEU A 399 -11.62 19.48 9.18
N THR A 400 -10.54 18.90 9.69
CA THR A 400 -10.49 17.46 10.00
C THR A 400 -10.64 17.22 11.50
N GLU A 401 -10.92 15.97 11.87
CA GLU A 401 -10.88 15.53 13.27
C GLU A 401 -9.52 15.80 13.93
N GLN A 402 -8.43 15.71 13.17
CA GLN A 402 -7.08 15.88 13.70
C GLN A 402 -6.71 17.36 13.90
N ASP A 403 -7.24 18.28 13.10
CA ASP A 403 -7.12 19.73 13.37
C ASP A 403 -7.76 20.08 14.73
N MET A 404 -8.91 19.45 15.02
CA MET A 404 -9.68 19.67 16.24
C MET A 404 -9.06 18.95 17.45
N LEU A 405 -8.74 17.66 17.33
CA LEU A 405 -8.42 16.77 18.46
C LEU A 405 -6.93 16.40 18.55
N GLY A 406 -6.12 16.76 17.57
CA GLY A 406 -4.73 16.37 17.43
C GLY A 406 -4.54 14.91 16.99
N ASP A 407 -3.29 14.46 16.95
CA ASP A 407 -2.88 13.16 16.38
C ASP A 407 -3.41 11.91 17.13
N ARG A 408 -4.15 12.10 18.22
CA ARG A 408 -4.39 11.07 19.24
C ARG A 408 -5.54 10.08 18.97
N LEU A 409 -6.28 10.21 17.87
CA LEU A 409 -7.43 9.34 17.59
C LEU A 409 -7.20 8.23 16.56
N ARG A 410 -5.97 8.07 16.08
CA ARG A 410 -5.66 7.03 15.10
C ARG A 410 -5.02 5.82 15.74
N ARG A 411 -5.85 4.82 16.01
CA ARG A 411 -5.38 3.44 15.91
C ARG A 411 -5.45 3.08 14.44
N ARG A 412 -4.32 3.09 13.73
CA ARG A 412 -4.20 2.43 12.42
C ARG A 412 -4.78 1.03 12.62
N THR A 413 -5.87 0.70 11.93
CA THR A 413 -6.35 -0.68 11.89
C THR A 413 -5.20 -1.48 11.30
N ARG A 414 -4.46 -2.20 12.14
CA ARG A 414 -3.49 -3.17 11.63
C ARG A 414 -4.32 -4.09 10.74
N ARG A 415 -3.99 -4.13 9.46
CA ARG A 415 -4.42 -5.23 8.59
C ARG A 415 -4.06 -6.49 9.37
N ARG A 416 -5.05 -7.31 9.74
CA ARG A 416 -4.78 -8.62 10.34
C ARG A 416 -3.79 -9.28 9.38
N LYS A 417 -2.57 -9.59 9.84
CA LYS A 417 -1.72 -10.53 9.10
C LYS A 417 -2.59 -11.78 8.91
N SER A 418 -2.77 -12.25 7.67
CA SER A 418 -3.47 -13.51 7.47
C SER A 418 -2.76 -14.59 8.27
N ALA A 419 -3.51 -15.57 8.78
CA ALA A 419 -2.93 -16.71 9.47
C ALA A 419 -1.84 -17.38 8.60
N ASP A 420 -2.02 -17.36 7.28
CA ASP A 420 -1.09 -17.89 6.28
C ASP A 420 0.28 -17.20 6.27
N ALA A 421 0.31 -15.87 6.39
CA ALA A 421 1.57 -15.12 6.43
C ALA A 421 2.45 -15.49 7.64
N PHE A 422 1.85 -15.95 8.73
CA PHE A 422 2.58 -16.40 9.91
C PHE A 422 2.82 -17.93 9.91
N ILE A 423 1.98 -18.74 9.24
CA ILE A 423 2.29 -20.16 8.99
C ILE A 423 3.57 -20.28 8.13
N ASN A 424 3.75 -19.41 7.14
CA ASN A 424 5.00 -19.32 6.38
C ASN A 424 6.19 -18.88 7.25
N GLU A 425 5.98 -18.03 8.26
CA GLU A 425 7.00 -17.66 9.25
C GLU A 425 7.33 -18.83 10.18
N LEU A 426 6.32 -19.62 10.61
CA LEU A 426 6.48 -20.85 11.40
C LEU A 426 7.20 -21.96 10.62
N ALA A 427 7.04 -22.03 9.29
CA ALA A 427 7.77 -22.97 8.45
C ALA A 427 9.30 -22.72 8.45
N THR A 428 9.73 -21.52 8.85
CA THR A 428 11.15 -21.18 9.03
C THR A 428 11.69 -21.48 10.43
N LEU A 429 10.82 -21.83 11.39
CA LEU A 429 11.22 -22.15 12.76
C LEU A 429 11.58 -23.62 12.90
N THR A 430 12.70 -23.87 13.56
CA THR A 430 13.15 -25.23 13.89
C THR A 430 12.77 -25.55 15.34
N PRO A 431 12.35 -26.79 15.67
CA PRO A 431 12.16 -27.20 17.05
C PRO A 431 13.41 -26.89 17.88
N GLY A 432 13.25 -26.09 18.93
CA GLY A 432 14.34 -25.54 19.72
C GLY A 432 14.50 -24.02 19.65
N ASP A 433 13.94 -23.37 18.63
CA ASP A 433 13.96 -21.91 18.49
C ASP A 433 13.19 -21.21 19.63
N LEU A 434 13.63 -20.00 19.98
CA LEU A 434 12.97 -19.20 21.00
C LEU A 434 11.83 -18.38 20.41
N VAL A 435 10.66 -18.51 21.03
CA VAL A 435 9.42 -17.82 20.64
C VAL A 435 8.90 -17.05 21.85
N VAL A 436 8.42 -15.83 21.60
CA VAL A 436 7.78 -14.98 22.59
C VAL A 436 6.27 -15.09 22.44
N HIS A 437 5.60 -15.52 23.50
CA HIS A 437 4.16 -15.37 23.63
C HIS A 437 3.83 -14.05 24.34
N ALA A 438 2.90 -13.26 23.79
CA ALA A 438 2.56 -11.92 24.27
C ALA A 438 2.22 -11.85 25.77
N ASP A 439 1.54 -12.88 26.27
CA ASP A 439 1.09 -12.98 27.67
C ASP A 439 1.95 -13.88 28.58
N HIS A 440 2.66 -14.85 28.03
CA HIS A 440 3.37 -15.88 28.81
C HIS A 440 4.90 -15.77 28.74
N GLY A 441 5.44 -14.94 27.85
CA GLY A 441 6.87 -14.70 27.75
C GLY A 441 7.60 -15.69 26.85
N ILE A 442 8.90 -15.85 27.09
CA ILE A 442 9.83 -16.57 26.23
C ILE A 442 9.71 -18.08 26.50
N GLY A 443 9.28 -18.81 25.47
CA GLY A 443 9.22 -20.27 25.43
C GLY A 443 10.06 -20.82 24.28
N ARG A 444 10.22 -22.15 24.27
CA ARG A 444 10.91 -22.90 23.23
C ARG A 444 9.90 -23.53 22.28
N TYR A 445 10.08 -23.36 20.98
CA TYR A 445 9.23 -23.96 19.97
C TYR A 445 9.40 -25.48 19.94
N GLY A 446 8.29 -26.21 20.11
CA GLY A 446 8.21 -27.67 20.14
C GLY A 446 7.59 -28.31 18.90
N GLY A 447 7.23 -27.52 17.88
CA GLY A 447 6.59 -28.00 16.65
C GLY A 447 5.06 -27.88 16.63
N LEU A 448 4.46 -28.26 15.51
CA LEU A 448 3.01 -28.42 15.35
C LEU A 448 2.58 -29.79 15.88
N THR A 449 1.49 -29.82 16.63
CA THR A 449 0.90 -31.05 17.17
C THR A 449 -0.62 -30.96 17.19
N GLN A 450 -1.27 -32.10 16.99
CA GLN A 450 -2.73 -32.19 16.95
C GLN A 450 -3.24 -32.54 18.36
N ILE A 451 -3.99 -31.64 18.99
CA ILE A 451 -4.60 -31.83 20.30
C ILE A 451 -6.10 -32.10 20.12
N PRO A 452 -6.63 -33.23 20.63
CA PRO A 452 -8.07 -33.46 20.63
C PRO A 452 -8.76 -32.55 21.66
N VAL A 453 -9.61 -31.63 21.20
CA VAL A 453 -10.44 -30.76 22.05
C VAL A 453 -11.90 -31.01 21.68
N GLN A 454 -12.74 -31.36 22.66
CA GLN A 454 -14.18 -31.62 22.44
C GLN A 454 -14.49 -32.63 21.30
N ASN A 455 -13.70 -33.70 21.18
CA ASN A 455 -13.79 -34.72 20.10
C ASN A 455 -13.49 -34.23 18.67
N ALA A 456 -12.94 -33.02 18.50
CA ALA A 456 -12.36 -32.58 17.23
C ALA A 456 -10.82 -32.47 17.36
N PRO A 457 -10.05 -32.93 16.37
CA PRO A 457 -8.62 -32.65 16.33
C PRO A 457 -8.38 -31.17 16.01
N HIS A 458 -7.62 -30.47 16.85
CA HIS A 458 -7.18 -29.10 16.61
C HIS A 458 -5.66 -29.04 16.46
N ASP A 459 -5.18 -28.36 15.43
CA ASP A 459 -3.76 -28.11 15.24
C ASP A 459 -3.29 -26.98 16.15
N CYS A 460 -2.26 -27.27 16.92
CA CYS A 460 -1.68 -26.36 17.90
C CYS A 460 -0.17 -26.30 17.76
N VAL A 461 0.41 -25.12 17.93
CA VAL A 461 1.84 -24.95 18.18
C VAL A 461 2.15 -25.30 19.63
N ALA A 462 3.05 -26.24 19.84
CA ALA A 462 3.54 -26.60 21.17
C ALA A 462 4.70 -25.68 21.57
N LEU A 463 4.60 -25.06 22.75
CA LEU A 463 5.66 -24.27 23.37
C LEU A 463 6.06 -24.88 24.72
N GLU A 464 7.36 -24.96 24.98
CA GLU A 464 7.91 -25.42 26.26
C GLU A 464 8.51 -24.25 27.06
N TYR A 465 8.17 -24.18 28.34
CA TYR A 465 8.60 -23.15 29.29
C TYR A 465 9.52 -23.73 30.37
N ALA A 466 10.10 -22.86 31.20
CA ALA A 466 10.93 -23.27 32.33
C ALA A 466 10.14 -24.19 33.27
N GLY A 467 10.73 -25.34 33.62
CA GLY A 467 10.07 -26.38 34.41
C GLY A 467 9.41 -27.50 33.58
N ARG A 468 9.59 -27.50 32.25
CA ARG A 468 8.95 -28.42 31.28
C ARG A 468 7.43 -28.26 31.17
N ASP A 469 6.92 -27.12 31.61
CA ASP A 469 5.52 -26.75 31.41
C ASP A 469 5.27 -26.51 29.92
N LYS A 470 4.14 -27.02 29.40
CA LYS A 470 3.77 -26.89 27.98
C LYS A 470 2.55 -26.01 27.80
N LEU A 471 2.59 -25.16 26.77
CA LEU A 471 1.47 -24.37 26.30
C LEU A 471 1.18 -24.75 24.85
N TYR A 472 -0.09 -25.05 24.55
CA TYR A 472 -0.56 -25.33 23.19
C TYR A 472 -1.35 -24.13 22.69
N VAL A 473 -0.83 -23.49 21.64
CA VAL A 473 -1.44 -22.30 21.03
C VAL A 473 -2.12 -22.74 19.75
N PRO A 474 -3.46 -22.63 19.63
CA PRO A 474 -4.16 -22.97 18.40
C PRO A 474 -3.63 -22.17 17.22
N VAL A 475 -3.58 -22.78 16.03
CA VAL A 475 -3.12 -22.10 14.80
C VAL A 475 -3.95 -20.84 14.48
N GLU A 476 -5.18 -20.75 14.97
CA GLU A 476 -6.06 -19.59 14.83
C GLU A 476 -5.61 -18.37 15.65
N ASN A 477 -4.84 -18.59 16.73
CA ASN A 477 -4.40 -17.56 17.67
C ASN A 477 -2.88 -17.31 17.59
N LEU A 478 -2.27 -17.52 16.43
CA LEU A 478 -0.82 -17.35 16.26
C LEU A 478 -0.35 -15.90 16.32
N ASP A 479 -1.26 -14.93 16.25
CA ASP A 479 -0.96 -13.49 16.34
C ASP A 479 -0.36 -13.07 17.70
N VAL A 480 -0.48 -13.92 18.72
CA VAL A 480 0.15 -13.74 20.03
C VAL A 480 1.62 -14.17 20.07
N LEU A 481 2.12 -14.80 19.02
CA LEU A 481 3.49 -15.31 18.93
C LEU A 481 4.41 -14.39 18.11
N SER A 482 5.66 -14.28 18.53
CA SER A 482 6.72 -13.61 17.79
C SER A 482 8.04 -14.36 17.94
N ARG A 483 8.85 -14.40 16.89
CA ARG A 483 10.21 -14.94 16.97
C ARG A 483 11.07 -14.09 17.92
N TYR A 484 11.87 -14.74 18.77
CA TYR A 484 12.88 -14.05 19.57
C TYR A 484 14.12 -13.75 18.70
N GLY A 485 14.76 -12.58 18.89
CA GLY A 485 15.81 -12.03 18.00
C GLY A 485 17.03 -12.94 17.76
N ALA A 486 17.92 -12.50 16.85
CA ALA A 486 18.99 -13.32 16.27
C ALA A 486 20.06 -13.87 17.24
N GLU A 487 20.13 -13.38 18.48
CA GLU A 487 21.08 -13.88 19.50
C GLU A 487 20.38 -14.87 20.45
N SER A 488 20.69 -16.16 20.30
CA SER A 488 19.97 -17.27 20.97
C SER A 488 20.72 -17.87 22.17
N GLU A 489 21.99 -17.54 22.37
CA GLU A 489 22.80 -18.13 23.44
C GLU A 489 22.55 -17.44 24.80
N GLY A 490 22.17 -18.24 25.80
CA GLY A 490 22.09 -17.81 27.21
C GLY A 490 20.76 -17.22 27.69
N VAL A 491 19.72 -17.21 26.86
CA VAL A 491 18.40 -16.67 27.25
C VAL A 491 17.63 -17.67 28.12
N ALA A 492 17.27 -17.25 29.34
CA ALA A 492 16.45 -18.05 30.24
C ALA A 492 14.97 -18.06 29.82
N LEU A 493 14.36 -19.25 29.82
CA LEU A 493 12.92 -19.43 29.56
C LEU A 493 12.08 -18.85 30.71
N ASP A 494 10.91 -18.29 30.38
CA ASP A 494 9.93 -17.87 31.38
C ASP A 494 9.22 -19.08 32.01
N ARG A 495 8.62 -18.87 33.18
CA ARG A 495 7.74 -19.87 33.82
C ARG A 495 6.29 -19.55 33.52
N LEU A 496 5.51 -20.55 33.10
CA LEU A 496 4.10 -20.38 32.78
C LEU A 496 3.32 -19.92 34.03
N GLY A 497 2.52 -18.84 33.89
CA GLY A 497 1.78 -18.24 35.00
C GLY A 497 2.61 -17.41 35.98
N GLY A 498 3.92 -17.24 35.74
CA GLY A 498 4.78 -16.40 36.57
C GLY A 498 4.62 -14.89 36.31
N GLU A 499 4.74 -14.08 37.35
CA GLU A 499 4.65 -12.61 37.22
C GLU A 499 5.90 -11.95 36.62
N ALA A 500 6.99 -12.71 36.44
CA ALA A 500 8.28 -12.17 36.01
C ALA A 500 8.20 -11.50 34.62
N TRP A 501 7.45 -12.11 33.69
CA TRP A 501 7.18 -11.56 32.36
C TRP A 501 6.40 -10.25 32.42
N GLN A 502 5.30 -10.22 33.20
CA GLN A 502 4.48 -9.02 33.35
C GLN A 502 5.26 -7.88 34.01
N ARG A 503 6.12 -8.18 34.99
CA ARG A 503 7.05 -7.21 35.60
C ARG A 503 8.10 -6.70 34.61
N ARG A 504 8.62 -7.54 33.71
CA ARG A 504 9.55 -7.10 32.63
C ARG A 504 8.83 -6.21 31.61
N LYS A 505 7.62 -6.59 31.19
CA LYS A 505 6.75 -5.82 30.27
C LYS A 505 6.41 -4.44 30.84
N SER A 506 6.07 -4.36 32.13
CA SER A 506 5.79 -3.09 32.81
C SER A 506 7.03 -2.18 32.87
N ARG A 507 8.18 -2.71 33.31
CA ARG A 507 9.45 -1.95 33.36
C ARG A 507 9.88 -1.45 31.99
N MET A 508 9.74 -2.27 30.95
CA MET A 508 10.07 -1.86 29.58
C MET A 508 9.13 -0.75 29.09
N LYS A 509 7.82 -0.86 29.37
CA LYS A 509 6.84 0.17 29.02
C LYS A 509 7.15 1.51 29.69
N GLU A 510 7.58 1.48 30.94
CA GLU A 510 8.01 2.67 31.69
C GLU A 510 9.28 3.28 31.08
N ARG A 511 10.28 2.45 30.74
CA ARG A 511 11.51 2.89 30.09
C ARG A 511 11.28 3.47 28.70
N ILE A 512 10.42 2.86 27.89
CA ILE A 512 10.03 3.38 26.57
C ILE A 512 9.35 4.74 26.72
N ARG A 513 8.49 4.92 27.73
CA ARG A 513 7.88 6.23 28.03
C ARG A 513 8.90 7.27 28.46
N ALA A 514 9.90 6.88 29.26
CA ALA A 514 10.99 7.77 29.66
C ALA A 514 11.81 8.22 28.44
N ILE A 515 12.22 7.29 27.58
CA ILE A 515 12.97 7.58 26.34
C ILE A 515 12.12 8.44 25.39
N ALA A 516 10.84 8.13 25.21
CA ALA A 516 9.94 8.95 24.40
C ALA A 516 9.82 10.37 24.99
N GLY A 517 9.77 10.51 26.32
CA GLY A 517 9.79 11.80 26.99
C GLY A 517 11.08 12.59 26.74
N GLU A 518 12.24 11.94 26.84
CA GLU A 518 13.56 12.55 26.56
C GLU A 518 13.69 12.96 25.09
N LEU A 519 13.22 12.13 24.15
CA LEU A 519 13.22 12.45 22.72
C LEU A 519 12.28 13.63 22.40
N ILE A 520 11.10 13.67 23.03
CA ILE A 520 10.17 14.81 22.90
C ILE A 520 10.79 16.08 23.47
N ALA A 521 11.43 16.02 24.64
CA ALA A 521 12.11 17.16 25.25
C ALA A 521 13.29 17.66 24.41
N THR A 522 14.06 16.73 23.82
CA THR A 522 15.18 17.06 22.92
C THR A 522 14.67 17.67 21.62
N ALA A 523 13.57 17.17 21.05
CA ALA A 523 12.94 17.75 19.88
C ALA A 523 12.36 19.15 20.16
N ALA A 524 11.79 19.36 21.36
CA ALA A 524 11.26 20.65 21.79
C ALA A 524 12.35 21.67 22.11
N ALA A 525 13.56 21.26 22.49
CA ALA A 525 14.71 22.14 22.69
C ALA A 525 15.45 22.49 21.38
N ARG A 526 15.19 21.73 20.30
CA ARG A 526 15.74 21.96 18.95
C ARG A 526 14.83 22.83 18.07
N ALA A 527 13.56 22.99 18.45
CA ALA A 527 12.59 23.89 17.84
C ALA A 527 12.53 25.21 18.62
#